data_AF-A0A965P5D0-F1
#
_entry.id   AF-A0A965P5D0-F1
#
_cell.length_a   1.000
_cell.length_b   1.000
_cell.length_c   1.000
_cell.angle_alpha   90.00
_cell.angle_beta   90.00
_cell.angle_gamma   90.00
#
_symmetry.space_group_name_H-M   'P 1'
#
loop_
_entity.id
_entity.type
_entity.pdbx_description
1 polymer ?
#
loop_
_entity_poly.entity_id
_entity_poly.type
_entity_poly.pdbx_seq_one_letter_code
_entity_poly.pdbx_strand_id
1 'polypeptide(L)'
;MPIPSRRAWEVVRQVVAWWRNDPIPAAAGTRTQQVFAGFDYALIGKTNSAHNKGANGTISVYSGSTAATLSDTGQDVTAYNRFGNIGANKWVRVWTYPWGFEVEAAEC
;
A
#
# COMPACT_ATOMS: atom_id res chain seq x y z
N MET A 1 0.90 7.48 23.26
CA MET A 1 1.90 7.12 22.22
C MET A 1 1.65 7.99 21.00
N PRO A 2 2.65 8.74 20.48
CA PRO A 2 2.46 9.56 19.28
C PRO A 2 2.31 8.67 18.05
N ILE A 3 1.35 9.01 17.19
CA ILE A 3 0.88 8.23 16.04
C ILE A 3 1.94 8.28 14.91
N PRO A 4 2.34 7.14 14.31
CA PRO A 4 3.32 7.09 13.21
C PRO A 4 2.79 7.63 11.85
N SER A 5 1.65 8.31 11.85
CA SER A 5 0.89 8.73 10.65
C SER A 5 1.61 9.72 9.75
N ARG A 6 2.62 10.44 10.25
CA ARG A 6 3.40 11.38 9.41
C ARG A 6 4.25 10.67 8.36
N ARG A 7 4.84 9.51 8.69
CA ARG A 7 5.70 8.78 7.75
C ARG A 7 4.92 8.07 6.65
N ALA A 8 3.76 7.50 6.98
CA ALA A 8 2.90 6.86 5.97
C ALA A 8 2.39 7.89 4.95
N TRP A 9 1.97 9.07 5.41
CA TRP A 9 1.49 10.14 4.54
C TRP A 9 2.59 10.75 3.65
N GLU A 10 3.84 10.81 4.13
CA GLU A 10 4.99 11.25 3.33
C GLU A 10 5.31 10.26 2.20
N VAL A 11 5.24 8.95 2.46
CA VAL A 11 5.43 7.90 1.44
C VAL A 11 4.29 7.93 0.40
N VAL A 12 3.03 8.08 0.85
CA VAL A 12 1.88 8.26 -0.06
C VAL A 12 2.09 9.48 -0.96
N ARG A 13 2.53 10.61 -0.38
CA ARG A 13 2.80 11.83 -1.17
C ARG A 13 3.92 11.65 -2.17
N GLN A 14 5.00 10.94 -1.84
CA GLN A 14 6.11 10.70 -2.78
C GLN A 14 5.68 9.82 -3.96
N VAL A 15 4.86 8.79 -3.71
CA VAL A 15 4.30 7.92 -4.76
C VAL A 15 3.28 8.68 -5.62
N VAL A 16 2.40 9.47 -5.00
CA VAL A 16 1.40 10.28 -5.71
C VAL A 16 2.04 11.44 -6.49
N ALA A 17 3.12 12.04 -5.98
CA ALA A 17 3.85 13.11 -6.67
C ALA A 17 4.54 12.61 -7.95
N TRP A 18 5.04 11.38 -7.94
CA TRP A 18 5.59 10.73 -9.14
C TRP A 18 4.54 10.53 -10.24
N TRP A 19 3.27 10.36 -9.87
CA TRP A 19 2.14 10.22 -10.78
C TRP A 19 1.51 11.56 -11.23
N ARG A 20 1.86 12.68 -10.59
CA ARG A 20 1.24 14.01 -10.80
C ARG A 20 2.01 14.94 -11.75
N ASN A 21 2.95 14.44 -12.55
CA ASN A 21 3.53 15.24 -13.63
C ASN A 21 2.55 15.53 -14.79
N ASP A 22 1.31 15.05 -14.72
CA ASP A 22 0.24 15.55 -15.57
C ASP A 22 -0.33 16.88 -15.00
N PRO A 23 -0.38 17.96 -15.79
CA PRO A 23 -0.92 19.24 -15.35
C PRO A 23 -2.41 19.12 -15.01
N ILE A 24 -2.74 19.24 -13.74
CA ILE A 24 -4.13 19.29 -13.26
C ILE A 24 -4.75 20.61 -13.77
N PRO A 25 -5.83 20.59 -14.56
CA PRO A 25 -6.47 21.82 -15.02
C PRO A 25 -7.02 22.60 -13.82
N ALA A 26 -6.65 23.88 -13.75
CA ALA A 26 -7.04 24.80 -12.69
C ALA A 26 -8.53 25.14 -12.78
N ALA A 27 -9.37 24.39 -12.07
CA ALA A 27 -10.77 24.77 -11.84
C ALA A 27 -10.90 25.41 -10.45
N ALA A 28 -11.15 26.72 -10.46
CA ALA A 28 -11.49 27.53 -9.31
C ALA A 28 -12.84 27.09 -8.72
N GLY A 29 -12.86 26.79 -7.42
CA GLY A 29 -14.05 26.41 -6.70
C GLY A 29 -13.63 25.74 -5.39
N THR A 30 -14.16 26.23 -4.28
CA THR A 30 -13.89 25.75 -2.91
C THR A 30 -14.06 24.25 -2.85
N ARG A 31 -12.94 23.51 -2.93
CA ARG A 31 -12.93 22.05 -2.80
C ARG A 31 -13.19 21.73 -1.33
N THR A 32 -14.45 21.54 -0.96
CA THR A 32 -14.78 20.65 0.15
C THR A 32 -14.07 19.35 -0.18
N GLN A 33 -12.95 19.08 0.50
CA GLN A 33 -12.27 17.80 0.43
C GLN A 33 -13.29 16.78 0.91
N GLN A 34 -14.03 16.18 -0.04
CA GLN A 34 -14.67 14.91 0.22
C GLN A 34 -13.51 13.97 0.56
N VAL A 35 -13.31 13.74 1.86
CA VAL A 35 -12.42 12.70 2.34
C VAL A 35 -13.12 11.41 1.95
N PHE A 36 -12.81 10.95 0.73
CA PHE A 36 -13.11 9.59 0.33
C PHE A 36 -12.30 8.72 1.28
N ALA A 37 -12.89 8.28 2.38
CA ALA A 37 -12.34 7.22 3.23
C ALA A 37 -12.51 5.85 2.53
N GLY A 38 -12.25 5.84 1.22
CA GLY A 38 -12.13 4.64 0.42
C GLY A 38 -10.66 4.25 0.39
N PHE A 39 -10.40 2.98 0.14
CA PHE A 39 -9.08 2.46 -0.18
C PHE A 39 -8.33 3.43 -1.09
N ASP A 40 -7.24 4.03 -0.60
CA ASP A 40 -6.56 5.06 -1.39
C ASP A 40 -5.91 4.41 -2.64
N TYR A 41 -5.43 3.16 -2.51
CA TYR A 41 -4.83 2.35 -3.58
C TYR A 41 -4.51 0.92 -3.12
N ALA A 42 -4.37 -0.01 -4.08
CA ALA A 42 -3.82 -1.35 -3.86
C ALA A 42 -2.36 -1.41 -4.34
N LEU A 43 -1.48 -1.99 -3.51
CA LEU A 43 -0.09 -2.28 -3.87
C LEU A 43 0.08 -3.77 -4.15
N ILE A 44 1.09 -4.10 -4.96
CA ILE A 44 1.57 -5.47 -5.11
C ILE A 44 2.73 -5.66 -4.14
N GLY A 45 2.66 -6.72 -3.34
CA GLY A 45 3.69 -7.04 -2.36
C GLY A 45 4.05 -8.51 -2.34
N LYS A 46 5.14 -8.82 -1.66
CA LYS A 46 5.61 -10.19 -1.44
C LYS A 46 5.98 -10.38 0.03
N THR A 47 5.54 -11.47 0.66
CA THR A 47 5.83 -11.75 2.07
C THR A 47 7.29 -12.10 2.26
N ASN A 48 7.95 -11.53 3.28
CA ASN A 48 9.37 -11.82 3.55
C ASN A 48 9.52 -13.09 4.42
N SER A 49 8.52 -13.34 5.26
CA SER A 49 8.39 -14.51 6.13
C SER A 49 6.96 -15.06 6.08
N ALA A 50 6.73 -16.20 6.72
CA ALA A 50 5.35 -16.65 6.95
C ALA A 50 4.59 -15.57 7.73
N HIS A 51 3.35 -15.30 7.30
CA HIS A 51 2.50 -14.26 7.85
C HIS A 51 1.20 -14.87 8.35
N ASN A 52 1.14 -15.10 9.65
CA ASN A 52 0.01 -15.75 10.31
C ASN A 52 -1.23 -14.85 10.31
N LYS A 53 -2.41 -15.47 10.32
CA LYS A 53 -3.68 -14.79 10.54
C LYS A 53 -3.68 -14.05 11.88
N GLY A 54 -4.21 -12.83 11.90
CA GLY A 54 -4.31 -12.01 13.10
C GLY A 54 -3.00 -11.36 13.53
N ALA A 55 -1.98 -11.34 12.66
CA ALA A 55 -0.67 -10.78 12.96
C ALA A 55 -0.27 -9.69 11.96
N ASN A 56 0.65 -8.85 12.40
CA ASN A 56 1.40 -7.94 11.52
C ASN A 56 2.61 -8.68 10.93
N GLY A 57 2.94 -8.37 9.68
CA GLY A 57 4.06 -8.95 8.96
C GLY A 57 4.69 -7.94 8.00
N THR A 58 5.96 -8.19 7.66
CA THR A 58 6.69 -7.35 6.71
C THR A 58 6.46 -7.83 5.29
N ILE A 59 6.08 -6.90 4.42
CA ILE A 59 5.81 -7.13 3.01
C ILE A 59 6.71 -6.20 2.19
N SER A 60 7.54 -6.77 1.32
CA SER A 60 8.29 -6.00 0.33
C SER A 60 7.36 -5.56 -0.81
N VAL A 61 7.43 -4.29 -1.19
CA VAL A 61 6.58 -3.67 -2.20
C VAL A 61 7.23 -3.76 -3.57
N TYR A 62 6.43 -4.17 -4.56
CA TYR A 62 6.85 -4.29 -5.95
C TYR A 62 6.09 -3.29 -6.81
N SER A 63 6.77 -2.78 -7.83
CA SER A 63 6.16 -1.87 -8.81
C SER A 63 6.66 -2.13 -10.22
N GLY A 64 5.86 -1.76 -11.22
CA GLY A 64 6.16 -1.91 -12.63
C GLY A 64 4.93 -1.51 -13.45
N SER A 65 5.11 -1.17 -14.72
CA SER A 65 4.00 -0.84 -15.62
C SER A 65 3.29 -2.08 -16.17
N THR A 66 3.98 -3.22 -16.16
CA THR A 66 3.49 -4.53 -16.59
C THR A 66 3.98 -5.63 -15.64
N ALA A 67 3.36 -6.81 -15.70
CA ALA A 67 3.80 -7.98 -14.93
C ALA A 67 5.25 -8.40 -15.23
N ALA A 68 5.73 -8.19 -16.47
CA ALA A 68 7.10 -8.54 -16.86
C ALA A 68 8.15 -7.54 -16.35
N THR A 69 7.73 -6.30 -16.05
CA THR A 69 8.59 -5.23 -15.53
C THR A 69 8.48 -5.08 -14.01
N LEU A 70 7.74 -5.98 -13.35
CA LEU A 70 7.54 -5.89 -11.91
C LEU A 70 8.88 -6.10 -11.20
N SER A 71 9.28 -5.12 -10.41
CA SER A 71 10.56 -5.12 -9.72
C SER A 71 10.39 -4.68 -8.27
N ASP A 72 11.29 -5.17 -7.41
CA ASP A 72 11.32 -4.79 -6.01
C ASP A 72 11.67 -3.30 -5.90
N THR A 73 10.91 -2.57 -5.09
CA THR A 73 11.14 -1.14 -4.86
C THR A 73 12.18 -0.87 -3.77
N GLY A 74 12.62 -1.90 -3.05
CA GLY A 74 13.42 -1.78 -1.83
C GLY A 74 12.66 -1.19 -0.65
N GLN A 75 11.33 -1.04 -0.76
CA GLN A 75 10.47 -0.54 0.30
C GLN A 75 9.72 -1.69 0.95
N ASP A 76 9.73 -1.70 2.29
CA ASP A 76 8.98 -2.65 3.10
C ASP A 76 7.84 -1.93 3.83
N VAL A 77 6.69 -2.59 3.92
CA VAL A 77 5.56 -2.14 4.73
C VAL A 77 5.18 -3.20 5.75
N THR A 78 4.70 -2.75 6.91
CA THR A 78 4.09 -3.63 7.90
C THR A 78 2.59 -3.69 7.65
N ALA A 79 2.08 -4.85 7.25
CA ALA A 79 0.67 -5.07 6.96
C ALA A 79 0.02 -6.07 7.92
N TYR A 80 -1.25 -5.86 8.24
CA TYR A 80 -2.06 -6.75 9.06
C TYR A 80 -2.77 -7.81 8.21
N ASN A 81 -2.80 -9.05 8.67
CA ASN A 81 -3.45 -10.15 7.96
C ASN A 81 -4.73 -10.62 8.66
N ARG A 82 -5.88 -10.47 8.00
CA ARG A 82 -7.19 -10.91 8.53
C ARG A 82 -7.64 -12.29 8.05
N PHE A 83 -7.11 -12.78 6.93
CA PHE A 83 -7.75 -13.87 6.18
C PHE A 83 -7.28 -15.25 6.63
N GLY A 84 -6.00 -15.58 6.41
CA GLY A 84 -5.45 -16.92 6.64
C GLY A 84 -3.92 -16.91 6.75
N ASN A 85 -3.30 -18.05 7.05
CA ASN A 85 -1.84 -18.12 7.11
C ASN A 85 -1.25 -18.07 5.70
N ILE A 86 -0.32 -17.15 5.47
CA ILE A 86 0.37 -16.97 4.20
C ILE A 86 1.80 -17.48 4.38
N GLY A 87 2.28 -18.33 3.46
CA GLY A 87 3.68 -18.76 3.46
C GLY A 87 4.67 -17.61 3.24
N ALA A 88 5.96 -17.88 3.42
CA ALA A 88 7.01 -16.94 3.04
C ALA A 88 7.13 -16.82 1.51
N ASN A 89 7.59 -15.67 1.03
CA ASN A 89 7.83 -15.37 -0.39
C ASN A 89 6.60 -15.52 -1.28
N LYS A 90 5.40 -15.30 -0.73
CA LYS A 90 4.13 -15.35 -1.45
C LYS A 90 3.70 -13.97 -1.91
N TRP A 91 3.14 -13.89 -3.11
CA TRP A 91 2.59 -12.65 -3.65
C TRP A 91 1.26 -12.33 -2.96
N VAL A 92 1.08 -11.07 -2.61
CA VAL A 92 -0.09 -10.56 -1.91
C VAL A 92 -0.51 -9.22 -2.48
N ARG A 93 -1.79 -8.89 -2.36
CA ARG A 93 -2.24 -7.50 -2.49
C ARG A 93 -2.15 -6.83 -1.13
N VAL A 94 -1.66 -5.60 -1.12
CA VAL A 94 -1.64 -4.77 0.09
C VAL A 94 -2.61 -3.61 -0.10
N TRP A 95 -3.66 -3.60 0.68
CA TRP A 95 -4.64 -2.54 0.71
C TRP A 95 -4.21 -1.44 1.67
N THR A 96 -4.36 -0.20 1.21
CA THR A 96 -4.15 0.97 2.04
C THR A 96 -5.47 1.45 2.62
N TYR A 97 -5.49 1.54 3.95
CA TYR A 97 -6.62 2.03 4.71
C TYR A 97 -6.20 3.22 5.58
N PRO A 98 -7.15 4.05 6.02
CA PRO A 98 -6.85 5.15 6.95
C PRO A 98 -6.13 4.73 8.24
N TRP A 99 -6.27 3.47 8.65
CA TRP A 99 -5.64 2.92 9.85
C TRP A 99 -4.35 2.12 9.59
N GLY A 100 -3.94 1.94 8.33
CA GLY A 100 -2.70 1.24 7.99
C GLY A 100 -2.82 0.35 6.76
N PHE A 101 -1.95 -0.65 6.68
CA PHE A 101 -1.88 -1.58 5.57
C PHE A 101 -2.49 -2.92 5.97
N GLU A 102 -3.24 -3.53 5.07
CA GLU A 102 -3.72 -4.90 5.24
C GLU A 102 -3.40 -5.75 4.02
N VAL A 103 -3.07 -7.01 4.26
CA VAL A 103 -2.86 -7.97 3.18
C VAL A 103 -4.16 -8.69 2.83
N GLU A 104 -4.43 -8.78 1.54
CA GLU A 104 -5.35 -9.72 0.95
C GLU A 104 -4.51 -10.71 0.13
N ALA A 105 -4.48 -11.96 0.58
CA ALA A 105 -3.77 -13.02 -0.12
C ALA A 105 -4.74 -13.81 -1.01
N ALA A 106 -4.32 -14.04 -2.26
CA ALA A 106 -5.05 -14.88 -3.21
C ALA A 106 -4.64 -16.36 -3.14
N GLU A 107 -3.53 -16.69 -2.48
CA GLU A 107 -2.96 -18.04 -2.49
C GLU A 107 -2.60 -18.49 -1.07
N CYS A 108 -3.15 -19.64 -0.66
CA CYS A 108 -2.71 -20.39 0.51
C CYS A 108 -1.66 -21.43 0.12
#